data_AF-A0A848ZJA7-F1
#
_entry.id   AF-A0A848ZJA7-F1
#
_cell.length_a   1.000
_cell.length_b   1.000
_cell.length_c   1.000
_cell.angle_alpha   90.00
_cell.angle_beta   90.00
_cell.angle_gamma   90.00
#
_symmetry.space_group_name_H-M   'P 1'
#
loop_
_entity.id
_entity.type
_entity.pdbx_description
1 polymer ?
#
loop_
_entity_poly.entity_id
_entity_poly.type
_entity_poly.pdbx_seq_one_letter_code
_entity_poly.pdbx_strand_id
1 'polypeptide(L)' 'MKFGSSELILNADGSIYHLNLLPEDIADTVITVGDPDRVKLVSQHFDHIELKKGKREFITHT' A
#
# COMPACT_ATOMS: atom_id res chain seq x y z
N MET A 1 -5.69 4.43 -20.97
CA MET A 1 -7.08 4.38 -20.47
C MET A 1 -7.24 5.54 -19.49
N LYS A 2 -8.33 6.32 -19.55
CA LYS A 2 -8.56 7.45 -18.63
C LYS A 2 -9.74 7.08 -17.74
N PHE A 3 -9.49 6.81 -16.47
CA PHE A 3 -10.53 6.45 -15.50
C PHE A 3 -11.36 7.67 -15.12
N GLY A 4 -12.67 7.50 -14.96
CA GLY A 4 -13.54 8.53 -14.39
C GLY A 4 -13.18 8.81 -12.93
N SER A 5 -13.53 10.00 -12.43
CA SER A 5 -13.26 10.38 -11.03
C SER A 5 -13.96 9.49 -9.99
N SER A 6 -15.03 8.81 -10.40
CA SER A 6 -15.73 7.82 -9.57
C SER A 6 -15.16 6.40 -9.69
N GLU A 7 -14.36 6.13 -10.71
CA GLU A 7 -13.76 4.80 -10.96
C GLU A 7 -12.43 4.65 -10.24
N LEU A 8 -11.65 5.73 -10.14
CA LEU A 8 -10.38 5.77 -9.43
C LEU A 8 -10.30 7.04 -8.58
N ILE A 9 -10.62 6.89 -7.30
CA ILE A 9 -10.60 8.01 -6.35
C ILE A 9 -9.17 8.18 -5.83
N LEU A 10 -8.56 9.32 -6.17
CA LEU A 10 -7.22 9.69 -5.73
C LEU A 10 -7.29 10.82 -4.70
N ASN A 11 -6.33 10.83 -3.79
CA ASN A 11 -6.08 11.96 -2.91
C ASN A 11 -5.44 13.12 -3.69
N ALA A 12 -5.32 14.29 -3.05
CA ALA A 12 -4.71 15.48 -3.66
C ALA A 12 -3.23 15.28 -4.07
N ASP A 13 -2.52 14.36 -3.41
CA ASP A 13 -1.14 13.99 -3.73
C ASP A 13 -1.03 12.91 -4.83
N GLY A 14 -2.15 12.46 -5.38
CA GLY A 14 -2.21 11.40 -6.40
C GLY A 14 -2.18 9.97 -5.84
N SER A 15 -2.05 9.79 -4.52
CA SER A 15 -2.13 8.48 -3.90
C SER A 15 -3.55 7.90 -3.91
N ILE A 16 -3.67 6.57 -3.88
CA ILE A 16 -4.99 5.92 -3.87
C ILE A 16 -5.73 6.18 -2.56
N TYR A 17 -7.02 6.52 -2.64
CA TYR A 17 -7.78 7.03 -1.51
C TYR A 17 -7.74 6.13 -0.26
N HIS A 18 -7.86 4.80 -0.37
CA HIS A 18 -7.93 3.94 0.81
C HIS A 18 -6.57 3.65 1.45
N LEU A 19 -5.54 3.47 0.63
CA LEU A 19 -4.23 2.99 1.09
C LEU A 19 -3.22 4.13 1.30
N ASN A 20 -3.49 5.32 0.72
CA ASN A 20 -2.53 6.42 0.62
C ASN A 20 -1.22 6.04 -0.10
N LEU A 21 -1.22 4.99 -0.92
CA LEU A 21 -0.03 4.56 -1.67
C LEU A 21 0.05 5.24 -3.04
N LEU A 22 1.26 5.59 -3.43
CA LEU A 22 1.63 5.96 -4.79
C LEU A 22 2.04 4.71 -5.59
N PRO A 23 2.06 4.76 -6.93
CA PRO A 23 2.53 3.64 -7.74
C PRO A 23 3.93 3.15 -7.35
N GLU A 24 4.85 4.07 -7.03
CA GLU A 24 6.22 3.77 -6.60
C GLU A 24 6.31 3.15 -5.18
N ASP A 25 5.25 3.22 -4.38
CA ASP A 25 5.20 2.61 -3.05
C ASP A 25 4.96 1.09 -3.12
N ILE A 26 4.59 0.53 -4.29
CA ILE A 26 4.09 -0.84 -4.45
C ILE A 26 5.03 -1.66 -5.34
N ALA A 27 5.50 -2.80 -4.82
CA ALA A 27 6.26 -3.77 -5.60
C ALA A 27 5.38 -4.58 -6.57
N ASP A 28 5.99 -5.12 -7.62
CA ASP A 28 5.30 -5.94 -8.63
C ASP A 28 4.65 -7.21 -8.04
N THR A 29 5.21 -7.72 -6.94
CA THR A 29 4.69 -8.90 -6.22
C THR A 29 4.12 -8.48 -4.87
N VAL A 30 2.83 -8.71 -4.67
CA VAL A 30 2.11 -8.29 -3.46
C VAL A 30 1.68 -9.49 -2.63
N ILE A 31 1.99 -9.46 -1.33
CA ILE A 31 1.51 -10.43 -0.33
C ILE A 31 0.44 -9.76 0.52
N THR A 32 -0.79 -10.27 0.46
CA THR A 32 -1.90 -9.77 1.29
C THR A 32 -2.04 -10.58 2.56
N VAL A 33 -2.29 -9.92 3.69
CA VAL A 33 -2.63 -10.54 4.96
C VAL A 33 -3.94 -9.96 5.49
N GLY A 34 -4.71 -10.76 6.22
CA GLY A 34 -6.01 -10.31 6.75
C GLY A 34 -5.92 -9.44 8.01
N ASP A 35 -4.87 -9.62 8.80
CA ASP A 35 -4.65 -8.89 10.06
C ASP A 35 -3.49 -7.89 9.87
N PRO A 36 -3.68 -6.59 10.14
CA PRO A 36 -2.63 -5.57 9.99
C PRO A 36 -1.34 -5.89 10.74
N ASP A 37 -1.44 -6.53 11.91
CA ASP A 37 -0.27 -6.85 12.73
C ASP A 37 0.61 -7.93 12.06
N ARG A 38 0.04 -8.74 11.16
CA ARG A 38 0.81 -9.75 10.40
C ARG A 38 1.73 -9.13 9.36
N VAL A 39 1.53 -7.88 8.95
CA VAL A 39 2.42 -7.22 7.98
C VAL A 39 3.85 -7.19 8.52
N LYS A 40 4.03 -6.87 9.80
CA LYS A 40 5.33 -6.89 10.46
C LYS A 40 5.92 -8.31 10.51
N LEU A 41 5.10 -9.32 10.80
CA LEU A 41 5.52 -10.72 10.87
C LEU A 41 5.96 -11.29 9.52
N VAL A 42 5.41 -10.81 8.41
CA VAL A 42 5.86 -11.19 7.07
C VAL A 42 7.12 -10.42 6.70
N SER A 43 7.09 -9.09 6.81
CA SER A 43 8.20 -8.21 6.39
C SER A 43 9.51 -8.40 7.17
N GLN A 44 9.49 -9.03 8.35
CA GLN A 44 10.73 -9.35 9.08
C GLN A 44 11.64 -10.33 8.34
N HIS A 45 11.11 -11.02 7.32
CA HIS A 45 11.84 -11.92 6.46
C HIS A 45 12.38 -11.26 5.18
N PHE A 46 12.11 -9.96 4.96
CA PHE A 46 12.66 -9.23 3.84
C PHE A 46 14.10 -8.83 4.14
N ASP A 47 14.95 -8.81 3.12
CA ASP A 47 16.35 -8.38 3.25
C ASP A 47 16.43 -6.92 3.71
N HIS A 48 15.55 -6.06 3.18
CA HIS A 48 15.39 -4.67 3.57
C HIS A 48 13.92 -4.24 3.43
N ILE A 49 13.57 -3.14 4.11
CA ILE A 49 12.26 -2.49 3.99
C ILE A 49 12.53 -1.06 3.49
N GLU A 50 12.10 -0.76 2.28
CA GLU A 50 12.23 0.54 1.62
C GLU A 50 11.17 1.52 2.13
N LEU A 51 9.96 1.03 2.40
CA LEU A 51 8.83 1.82 2.82
C LEU A 51 8.07 1.18 3.97
N LYS A 52 7.66 2.01 4.94
CA LYS A 52 6.61 1.67 5.91
C LYS A 52 5.55 2.75 5.88
N LYS A 53 4.34 2.39 5.49
CA LYS A 53 3.22 3.33 5.36
C LYS A 53 1.95 2.74 5.93
N GLY A 54 1.09 3.60 6.45
CA GLY A 54 -0.14 3.16 7.10
C GLY A 54 -1.27 4.18 6.93
N LYS A 55 -2.47 3.68 6.67
CA LYS A 55 -3.72 4.43 6.71
C LYS A 55 -4.82 3.58 7.31
N ARG A 56 -5.24 3.93 8.53
CA ARG A 56 -6.23 3.19 9.32
C ARG A 56 -5.82 1.72 9.45
N GLU A 57 -6.64 0.79 8.97
CA GLU A 57 -6.37 -0.65 8.96
C GLU A 57 -5.37 -1.13 7.90
N PHE A 58 -5.01 -0.29 6.91
CA PHE A 58 -4.07 -0.68 5.86
C PHE A 58 -2.64 -0.34 6.27
N ILE A 59 -1.82 -1.37 6.45
CA ILE A 59 -0.38 -1.26 6.70
C ILE A 59 0.36 -1.89 5.53
N THR A 60 1.35 -1.17 4.99
CA THR A 60 2.14 -1.61 3.84
C THR A 60 3.61 -1.47 4.18
N HIS A 61 4.33 -2.58 4.05
CA HIS A 61 5.79 -2.61 4.02
C HIS A 61 6.20 -3.09 2.63
N THR A 62 7.05 -2.31 1.97
CA THR A 62 7.70 -2.67 0.71
C THR A 62 9.19 -2.74 0.97
#